data_AF-A0AAW1JC36-F1
#
_entry.id   AF-A0AAW1JC36-F1
#
_cell.length_a   1.000
_cell.length_b   1.000
_cell.length_c   1.000
_cell.angle_alpha   90.00
_cell.angle_beta   90.00
_cell.angle_gamma   90.00
#
_symmetry.space_group_name_H-M   'P 1'
#
loop_
_entity.id
_entity.type
_entity.pdbx_description
1 polymer ?
#
loop_
_entity_poly.entity_id
_entity_poly.type
_entity_poly.pdbx_seq_one_letter_code
_entity_poly.pdbx_strand_id
1 'polypeptide(L)'
;MAFPYIQFLAVQLGEREDRRRARRNLTLVRRNLRDTQDPFSVTDIEFMRCYRLNKDACQDLIAQVEVVMINEDVIKKIPPFITVLCALSFFASGSYQRGVGYSLMNAVSQATVL
;
A
#
# COMPACT_ATOMS: atom_id res chain seq x y z
N MET A 1 -37.80 23.42 -18.18
CA MET A 1 -37.38 21.99 -18.05
C MET A 1 -35.95 21.80 -17.47
N ALA A 2 -35.31 22.80 -16.84
CA ALA A 2 -33.92 22.68 -16.35
C ALA A 2 -33.77 22.19 -14.88
N PHE A 3 -34.83 22.28 -14.08
CA PHE A 3 -34.82 21.98 -12.65
C PHE A 3 -34.42 20.53 -12.27
N PRO A 4 -34.91 19.47 -12.94
CA PRO A 4 -34.53 18.09 -12.59
C PRO A 4 -33.08 17.75 -12.94
N TYR A 5 -32.50 18.41 -13.95
CA TYR A 5 -31.11 18.20 -14.36
C TYR A 5 -30.12 18.78 -13.35
N ILE A 6 -30.42 19.97 -12.80
CA ILE A 6 -29.59 20.60 -11.76
C ILE A 6 -29.60 19.76 -10.48
N GLN A 7 -30.77 19.24 -10.08
CA GLN A 7 -30.90 18.33 -8.94
C GLN A 7 -30.07 17.05 -9.14
N PHE A 8 -30.12 16.46 -10.33
CA PHE A 8 -29.34 15.27 -10.69
C PHE A 8 -27.82 15.55 -10.62
N LEU A 9 -27.36 16.68 -11.14
CA LEU A 9 -25.96 17.09 -11.05
C LEU A 9 -25.51 17.35 -9.61
N ALA A 10 -26.35 17.96 -8.78
CA ALA A 10 -26.05 18.21 -7.36
C ALA A 10 -25.85 16.89 -6.60
N VAL A 11 -26.70 15.88 -6.83
CA VAL A 11 -26.55 14.54 -6.25
C VAL A 11 -25.25 13.88 -6.72
N GLN A 12 -24.96 13.93 -8.02
CA GLN A 12 -23.73 13.36 -8.58
C GLN A 12 -22.45 14.04 -8.05
N LEU A 13 -22.49 15.35 -7.81
CA LEU A 13 -21.38 16.08 -7.21
C LEU A 13 -21.19 15.69 -5.73
N GLY A 14 -22.28 15.58 -4.97
CA GLY A 14 -22.24 15.10 -3.58
C GLY A 14 -21.60 13.70 -3.46
N GLU A 15 -22.05 12.74 -4.28
CA GLU A 15 -21.48 11.39 -4.30
C GLU A 15 -19.99 11.36 -4.67
N ARG A 16 -19.55 12.26 -5.56
CA ARG A 16 -18.14 12.38 -5.94
C ARG A 16 -17.30 12.97 -4.81
N GLU A 17 -17.84 13.95 -4.09
CA GLU A 17 -17.18 14.53 -2.92
C GLU A 17 -17.06 13.53 -1.78
N ASP A 18 -18.12 12.78 -1.49
CA ASP A 18 -18.10 11.72 -0.48
C ASP A 18 -17.09 10.63 -0.83
N ARG A 19 -17.05 10.19 -2.09
CA ARG A 19 -16.00 9.27 -2.57
C ARG A 19 -14.60 9.85 -2.41
N ARG A 20 -14.39 11.14 -2.70
CA ARG A 20 -13.09 11.81 -2.51
C ARG A 20 -12.72 11.91 -1.03
N ARG A 21 -13.68 12.18 -0.14
CA ARG A 21 -13.47 12.23 1.32
C ARG A 21 -13.12 10.84 1.85
N ALA A 22 -13.90 9.82 1.48
CA ALA A 22 -13.62 8.43 1.84
C ALA A 22 -12.24 7.98 1.36
N ARG A 23 -11.86 8.30 0.12
CA ARG A 23 -10.52 7.97 -0.42
C ARG A 23 -9.40 8.69 0.35
N ARG A 24 -9.58 9.95 0.72
CA ARG A 24 -8.61 10.70 1.54
C ARG A 24 -8.47 10.08 2.94
N ASN A 25 -9.58 9.77 3.60
CA ASN A 25 -9.57 9.12 4.90
C ASN A 25 -8.87 7.76 4.84
N LEU A 26 -9.18 6.94 3.83
CA LEU A 26 -8.52 5.65 3.64
C LEU A 26 -7.01 5.78 3.42
N THR A 27 -6.56 6.77 2.65
CA THR A 27 -5.13 7.05 2.46
C THR A 27 -4.46 7.44 3.78
N LEU A 28 -5.11 8.26 4.62
CA LEU A 28 -4.58 8.65 5.93
C LEU A 28 -4.50 7.47 6.90
N VAL A 29 -5.53 6.64 6.96
CA VAL A 29 -5.55 5.41 7.78
C VAL A 29 -4.44 4.46 7.35
N ARG A 30 -4.29 4.22 6.05
CA ARG A 30 -3.22 3.38 5.50
C ARG A 30 -1.83 3.91 5.86
N ARG A 31 -1.62 5.22 5.70
CA ARG A 31 -0.36 5.84 6.09
C ARG A 31 -0.09 5.69 7.59
N ASN A 32 -1.10 5.92 8.43
CA ASN A 32 -0.95 5.77 9.88
C ASN A 32 -0.61 4.33 10.28
N LEU A 33 -1.32 3.33 9.73
CA LEU A 33 -1.01 1.91 9.95
C LEU A 33 0.42 1.59 9.53
N ARG A 34 0.82 2.02 8.33
CA ARG A 34 2.16 1.80 7.80
C ARG A 34 3.26 2.43 8.64
N ASP A 35 3.04 3.65 9.15
CA ASP A 35 4.03 4.39 9.92
C ASP A 35 4.06 3.92 11.41
N THR A 36 3.07 3.13 11.88
CA THR A 36 2.98 2.61 13.26
C THR A 36 3.25 1.11 13.39
N GLN A 37 3.12 0.33 12.31
CA GLN A 37 3.38 -1.10 12.31
C GLN A 37 4.87 -1.37 12.07
N ASP A 38 5.49 -2.16 12.96
CA ASP A 38 6.79 -2.76 12.70
C ASP A 38 6.61 -4.17 12.14
N PRO A 39 6.89 -4.40 10.83
CA PRO A 39 6.75 -5.71 10.20
C PRO A 39 7.74 -6.77 10.72
N PHE A 40 8.80 -6.36 11.43
CA PHE A 40 9.79 -7.28 12.01
C PHE A 40 9.46 -7.70 13.45
N SER A 41 8.44 -7.09 14.07
CA SER A 41 8.01 -7.38 15.44
C SER A 41 7.31 -8.75 15.63
N VAL A 42 6.88 -9.38 14.53
CA VAL A 42 6.24 -10.71 14.54
C VAL A 42 7.27 -11.83 14.76
N THR A 43 6.80 -13.05 15.05
CA THR A 43 7.71 -14.21 15.18
C THR A 43 8.35 -14.57 13.83
N ASP A 44 9.52 -15.22 13.84
CA ASP A 44 10.23 -15.57 12.60
C ASP A 44 9.41 -16.52 11.72
N ILE A 45 8.64 -17.42 12.34
CA ILE A 45 7.73 -18.35 11.64
C ILE A 45 6.64 -17.56 10.91
N GLU A 46 6.03 -16.58 11.58
CA GLU A 46 5.00 -15.74 10.97
C GLU A 46 5.58 -14.84 9.88
N PHE A 47 6.76 -14.28 10.11
CA PHE A 47 7.48 -13.47 9.14
C PHE A 47 7.75 -14.27 7.86
N MET A 48 8.34 -15.45 7.97
CA MET A 48 8.60 -16.35 6.84
C MET A 48 7.32 -16.80 6.15
N ARG A 49 6.22 -16.97 6.88
CA ARG A 49 4.92 -17.29 6.28
C ARG A 49 4.41 -16.15 5.39
N CYS A 50 4.61 -14.91 5.81
CA CYS A 50 4.15 -13.71 5.11
C CYS A 50 5.05 -13.30 3.95
N TYR A 51 6.37 -13.46 4.08
CA TYR A 51 7.35 -12.91 3.13
C TYR A 51 8.22 -13.95 2.43
N ARG A 52 8.14 -15.24 2.83
CA ARG A 52 8.97 -16.37 2.33
C ARG A 52 10.48 -16.23 2.55
N LEU A 53 10.93 -15.13 3.14
CA LEU A 53 12.29 -14.89 3.59
C LEU A 53 12.30 -14.80 5.11
N ASN A 54 13.45 -15.12 5.71
CA ASN A 54 13.71 -14.77 7.10
C ASN A 54 14.01 -13.26 7.21
N LYS A 55 14.06 -12.75 8.45
CA LYS A 55 14.23 -11.31 8.70
C LYS A 55 15.58 -10.79 8.19
N ASP A 56 16.65 -11.54 8.43
CA ASP A 56 18.01 -11.15 8.03
C ASP A 56 18.12 -11.01 6.50
N ALA A 57 17.70 -12.02 5.74
CA ALA A 57 17.71 -11.97 4.27
C ALA A 57 16.79 -10.86 3.72
N CYS A 58 15.68 -10.57 4.40
CA CYS A 58 14.84 -9.44 4.03
C CYS A 58 15.54 -8.10 4.26
N GLN A 59 16.25 -7.92 5.39
CA GLN A 59 17.01 -6.71 5.67
C GLN A 59 18.16 -6.51 4.69
N ASP A 60 18.88 -7.58 4.36
CA ASP A 60 19.93 -7.57 3.34
C ASP A 60 19.38 -7.15 1.97
N LEU A 61 18.22 -7.67 1.59
CA LEU A 61 17.55 -7.29 0.33
C LEU A 61 17.12 -5.82 0.35
N ILE A 62 16.60 -5.31 1.47
CA ILE A 62 16.23 -3.90 1.62
C ILE A 62 17.47 -3.01 1.42
N ALA A 63 18.60 -3.34 2.05
CA ALA A 63 19.83 -2.57 1.92
C ALA A 63 20.34 -2.54 0.47
N GLN A 64 20.30 -3.67 -0.24
CA GLN A 64 20.69 -3.75 -1.65
C GLN A 64 19.79 -2.88 -2.54
N VAL A 65 18.47 -2.92 -2.32
CA VAL A 65 17.50 -2.13 -3.08
C VAL A 65 17.64 -0.64 -2.76
N GLU A 66 17.91 -0.28 -1.51
CA GLU A 66 18.14 1.10 -1.09
C GLU A 66 19.33 1.73 -1.84
N VAL A 67 20.45 1.01 -1.96
CA VAL A 67 21.61 1.46 -2.74
C VAL A 67 21.24 1.75 -4.20
N VAL A 68 20.45 0.88 -4.84
CA VAL A 68 20.01 1.09 -6.22
C VAL A 68 19.03 2.26 -6.33
N MET A 69 18.09 2.38 -5.38
CA MET A 69 17.04 3.40 -5.41
C MET A 69 17.55 4.81 -5.09
N ILE A 70 18.64 4.96 -4.32
CA ILE A 70 19.28 6.26 -4.05
C ILE A 70 19.89 6.86 -5.32
N ASN A 71 20.34 6.04 -6.26
CA ASN A 71 20.94 6.50 -7.52
C ASN A 71 19.92 7.03 -8.53
N GLU A 72 18.62 6.91 -8.25
CA GLU A 72 17.56 7.52 -9.04
C GLU A 72 17.14 8.83 -8.35
N ASP A 73 17.43 9.99 -8.96
CA ASP A 73 17.10 11.36 -8.51
C ASP A 73 15.58 11.67 -8.33
N VAL A 74 14.75 10.63 -8.19
CA VAL A 74 13.31 10.74 -8.03
C VAL A 74 13.00 10.89 -6.55
N ILE A 75 12.38 12.01 -6.17
CA ILE A 75 11.73 12.19 -4.87
C ILE A 75 10.60 11.16 -4.75
N LYS A 76 10.91 9.96 -4.24
CA LYS A 76 9.95 8.87 -4.12
C LYS A 76 9.05 9.11 -2.91
N LYS A 77 7.73 8.99 -3.13
CA LYS A 77 6.71 9.08 -2.07
C LYS A 77 6.69 7.86 -1.14
N ILE A 78 7.47 6.82 -1.43
CA ILE A 78 7.40 5.51 -0.79
C ILE A 78 8.82 5.04 -0.42
N PRO A 79 9.09 4.72 0.86
CA PRO A 79 10.38 4.22 1.29
C PRO A 79 10.75 2.86 0.66
N PRO A 80 12.05 2.60 0.37
CA PRO A 80 12.51 1.33 -0.22
C PRO A 80 12.04 0.07 0.52
N PHE A 81 12.09 0.09 1.86
CA PHE A 81 11.70 -1.07 2.66
C PHE A 81 10.24 -1.48 2.42
N ILE A 82 9.34 -0.53 2.18
CA ILE A 82 7.92 -0.78 1.93
C ILE A 82 7.73 -1.44 0.58
N THR A 83 8.47 -0.98 -0.43
CA THR A 83 8.47 -1.57 -1.77
C THR A 83 8.89 -3.03 -1.71
N VAL A 84 9.97 -3.34 -0.98
CA VAL A 84 10.48 -4.71 -0.82
C VAL A 84 9.46 -5.59 -0.10
N LEU A 85 8.95 -5.18 1.06
CA LEU A 85 7.96 -5.96 1.81
C LEU A 85 6.67 -6.19 1.02
N CYS A 86 6.22 -5.19 0.27
CA CYS A 86 5.03 -5.30 -0.58
C CYS A 86 5.27 -6.28 -1.75
N ALA A 87 6.44 -6.26 -2.37
CA ALA A 87 6.79 -7.22 -3.41
C ALA A 87 6.90 -8.65 -2.85
N LEU A 88 7.61 -8.84 -1.74
CA LEU A 88 7.77 -10.15 -1.10
C LEU A 88 6.44 -10.76 -0.70
N SER A 89 5.58 -9.99 -0.03
CA SER A 89 4.24 -10.45 0.35
C SER A 89 3.35 -10.77 -0.86
N PHE A 90 3.47 -10.03 -1.97
CA PHE A 90 2.79 -10.34 -3.22
C PHE A 90 3.25 -11.70 -3.78
N PHE A 91 4.56 -11.92 -3.90
CA PHE A 91 5.13 -13.19 -4.36
C PHE A 91 4.80 -14.35 -3.41
N ALA A 92 4.85 -14.11 -2.10
CA ALA A 92 4.53 -15.09 -1.06
C ALA A 92 3.07 -15.56 -1.08
N SER A 93 2.16 -14.66 -1.44
CA SER A 93 0.72 -14.89 -1.49
C SER A 93 0.26 -15.56 -2.79
N GLY A 94 1.09 -15.54 -3.84
CA GLY A 94 0.78 -16.13 -5.16
C GLY A 94 -0.51 -15.64 -5.81
N SER A 95 -1.11 -14.57 -5.28
CA SER A 95 -2.50 -14.19 -5.54
C SER A 95 -2.55 -12.99 -6.47
N TYR A 96 -2.52 -13.25 -7.78
CA TYR A 96 -2.98 -12.28 -8.79
C TYR A 96 -4.48 -11.94 -8.64
N GLN A 97 -5.24 -12.72 -7.88
CA GLN A 97 -6.71 -12.63 -7.81
C GLN A 97 -7.29 -12.12 -6.49
N ARG A 98 -6.50 -12.09 -5.39
CA ARG A 98 -6.95 -11.54 -4.11
C ARG A 98 -6.32 -10.16 -3.96
N GLY A 99 -7.14 -9.12 -4.13
CA GLY A 99 -6.69 -7.73 -4.23
C GLY A 99 -5.70 -7.35 -3.14
N VAL A 100 -4.44 -7.15 -3.55
CA VAL A 100 -3.31 -6.78 -2.68
C VAL A 100 -3.60 -5.52 -1.86
N GLY A 101 -4.56 -4.69 -2.30
CA GLY A 101 -5.06 -3.52 -1.56
C GLY A 101 -5.91 -3.82 -0.31
N TYR A 102 -6.21 -5.09 -0.02
CA TYR A 102 -6.99 -5.53 1.15
C TYR A 102 -6.15 -6.27 2.21
N SER A 103 -4.86 -6.50 1.94
CA SER A 103 -3.96 -7.07 2.97
C SER A 103 -3.59 -5.96 3.95
N LEU A 104 -4.15 -6.02 5.17
CA LEU A 104 -3.80 -5.13 6.27
C LEU A 104 -2.28 -5.08 6.55
N MET A 105 -1.54 -6.12 6.15
CA MET A 105 -0.11 -6.29 6.40
C MET A 105 0.78 -5.30 5.66
N ASN A 106 0.35 -4.76 4.52
CA ASN A 106 1.19 -3.84 3.74
C ASN A 106 0.70 -2.40 3.77
N ALA A 107 -0.59 -2.16 4.09
CA ALA A 107 -1.21 -0.84 4.09
C ALA A 107 -0.94 0.02 2.82
N VAL A 108 -0.60 -0.62 1.70
CA VAL A 108 -0.32 0.06 0.42
C VAL A 108 -1.56 0.03 -0.48
N SER A 109 -1.73 1.04 -1.33
CA SER A 109 -2.79 1.04 -2.35
C SER A 109 -2.48 0.06 -3.49
N GLN A 110 -3.51 -0.56 -4.09
CA GLN A 110 -3.35 -1.51 -5.20
C GLN A 110 -2.57 -0.92 -6.40
N ALA A 111 -2.71 0.38 -6.67
CA ALA A 111 -2.01 1.08 -7.75
C ALA A 111 -0.50 1.28 -7.50
N THR A 112 0.00 0.91 -6.34
CA THR A 112 1.43 0.97 -6.02
C THR A 112 2.14 -0.36 -6.30
N VAL A 113 1.38 -1.45 -6.39
CA VAL A 113 1.88 -2.80 -6.62
C VAL A 113 1.90 -3.13 -8.12
N LEU A 114 1.11 -2.40 -8.92
CA LEU A 114 1.05 -2.46 -10.37
C LEU A 114 1.92 -1.37 -11.00
#